data_AF-A0A3A0FAU5-F1
#
_entry.id   AF-A0A3A0FAU5-F1
#
_cell.length_a   1.000
_cell.length_b   1.000
_cell.length_c   1.000
_cell.angle_alpha   90.00
_cell.angle_beta   90.00
_cell.angle_gamma   90.00
#
_symmetry.space_group_name_H-M   'P 1'
#
loop_
_entity.id
_entity.type
_entity.pdbx_description
1 polymer ?
#
loop_
_entity_poly.entity_id
_entity_poly.type
_entity_poly.pdbx_seq_one_letter_code
_entity_poly.pdbx_strand_id
1 'polypeptide(L)' 'MVLSDDDIRKFQYIYRERFGKEISKQDAYEQGIKLLRLLAVVYKPMTQKEFDFIQERRKLSPPLPEITKL' A
#
# COMPACT_ATOMS: atom_id res chain seq x y z
N MET A 1 -11.34 -5.40 -12.03
CA MET A 1 -11.36 -4.85 -10.66
C MET A 1 -12.21 -3.59 -10.70
N VAL A 2 -13.11 -3.41 -9.73
CA VAL A 2 -13.97 -2.22 -9.62
C VAL A 2 -13.80 -1.68 -8.21
N LEU A 3 -13.46 -0.40 -8.08
CA LEU A 3 -13.38 0.28 -6.79
C LEU A 3 -14.78 0.73 -6.37
N SER A 4 -15.11 0.55 -5.09
CA SER A 4 -16.32 1.12 -4.52
C SER A 4 -16.18 2.64 -4.38
N ASP A 5 -17.31 3.35 -4.33
CA ASP A 5 -17.31 4.80 -4.10
C ASP A 5 -16.64 5.18 -2.78
N ASP A 6 -16.75 4.34 -1.75
CA ASP A 6 -16.08 4.56 -0.46
C ASP A 6 -14.57 4.37 -0.54
N ASP A 7 -14.09 3.42 -1.34
CA ASP A 7 -12.66 3.24 -1.58
C ASP A 7 -12.07 4.40 -2.38
N ILE A 8 -12.84 4.93 -3.36
CA ILE A 8 -12.44 6.12 -4.12
C ILE A 8 -12.32 7.33 -3.17
N ARG A 9 -13.29 7.54 -2.27
CA ARG A 9 -13.23 8.62 -1.27
C ARG A 9 -12.04 8.48 -0.33
N LYS A 10 -11.77 7.26 0.16
CA LYS A 10 -10.60 6.99 1.00
C LYS A 10 -9.29 7.27 0.25
N PHE A 11 -9.22 6.88 -1.02
CA PHE A 11 -8.05 7.15 -1.85
C PHE A 11 -7.82 8.66 -2.01
N GLN A 12 -8.86 9.43 -2.31
CA GLN A 12 -8.78 10.89 -2.39
C GLN A 12 -8.32 11.52 -1.08
N TYR A 13 -8.87 11.07 0.06
CA TYR A 13 -8.46 11.51 1.39
C TYR A 13 -6.97 11.27 1.63
N ILE A 14 -6.50 10.03 1.42
CA ILE A 14 -5.07 9.69 1.61
C ILE A 14 -4.17 10.50 0.69
N TYR A 15 -4.57 10.68 -0.58
CA TYR A 15 -3.80 11.46 -1.54
C TYR A 15 -3.64 12.91 -1.08
N ARG A 16 -4.71 13.52 -0.57
CA ARG A 16 -4.67 14.87 0.00
C ARG A 16 -3.77 14.94 1.23
N GLU A 17 -3.94 14.04 2.20
CA GLU A 17 -3.15 14.06 3.44
C GLU A 17 -1.65 13.87 3.18
N ARG A 18 -1.28 13.09 2.14
CA ARG A 18 0.12 12.78 1.84
C ARG A 18 0.79 13.77 0.90
N PHE A 19 0.04 14.36 -0.02
CA PHE A 19 0.61 15.20 -1.09
C PHE A 19 0.08 16.63 -1.13
N GLY A 20 -0.88 16.98 -0.26
CA GLY A 20 -1.50 18.31 -0.21
C GLY A 20 -2.30 18.66 -1.46
N LYS A 21 -2.72 17.66 -2.26
CA LYS A 21 -3.40 17.84 -3.54
C LYS A 21 -4.75 17.15 -3.53
N GLU A 22 -5.77 17.84 -4.03
CA GLU A 22 -7.05 17.22 -4.34
C GLU A 22 -7.00 16.64 -5.75
N ILE A 23 -7.69 15.52 -5.94
CA ILE A 23 -7.81 14.83 -7.23
C ILE A 23 -9.28 14.55 -7.50
N SER A 24 -9.66 14.53 -8.78
CA SER A 24 -11.05 14.23 -9.15
C SER A 24 -11.42 12.78 -8.80
N LYS A 25 -12.73 12.48 -8.76
CA LYS A 25 -13.22 11.11 -8.59
C LYS A 25 -12.67 10.18 -9.68
N GLN A 26 -12.58 10.69 -10.92
CA GLN A 26 -12.05 9.95 -12.08
C GLN A 26 -10.56 9.66 -11.92
N ASP A 27 -9.77 10.66 -11.54
CA ASP A 27 -8.32 10.48 -11.30
C ASP A 27 -8.07 9.46 -10.18
N ALA A 28 -8.82 9.55 -9.09
CA ALA A 28 -8.74 8.61 -7.98
C ALA A 28 -9.09 7.19 -8.41
N TYR A 29 -10.13 7.03 -9.24
CA TYR A 29 -10.51 5.74 -9.79
C TYR A 29 -9.40 5.16 -10.67
N GLU A 30 -8.88 5.93 -11.63
CA GLU A 30 -7.85 5.46 -12.55
C GLU A 30 -6.54 5.11 -11.85
N GLN A 31 -6.09 5.96 -10.92
CA GLN A 31 -4.87 5.74 -10.15
C GLN A 31 -5.04 4.56 -9.19
N GLY A 32 -6.18 4.46 -8.51
CA GLY A 32 -6.47 3.34 -7.62
C GLY A 32 -6.49 2.00 -8.35
N ILE A 33 -7.08 1.94 -9.55
CA ILE A 33 -7.06 0.72 -10.38
C ILE A 33 -5.63 0.37 -10.83
N LYS A 34 -4.81 1.35 -11.21
CA LYS A 34 -3.40 1.13 -11.55
C LYS A 34 -2.62 0.56 -10.36
N LEU A 35 -2.85 1.08 -9.15
CA LEU A 35 -2.24 0.57 -7.92
C LEU A 35 -2.65 -0.87 -7.63
N LEU A 36 -3.94 -1.19 -7.68
CA LEU A 36 -4.42 -2.55 -7.45
C LEU A 36 -3.85 -3.53 -8.48
N ARG A 37 -3.74 -3.10 -9.75
CA ARG A 37 -3.13 -3.92 -10.80
C ARG A 37 -1.65 -4.17 -10.53
N LEU A 38 -0.90 -3.15 -10.12
CA LEU A 38 0.51 -3.31 -9.75
C LEU A 38 0.65 -4.30 -8.59
N LEU A 39 -0.14 -4.14 -7.53
CA LEU A 39 -0.13 -5.04 -6.40
C LEU A 39 -0.49 -6.46 -6.81
N ALA A 40 -1.51 -6.66 -7.65
CA ALA A 40 -1.90 -7.99 -8.12
C ALA A 40 -0.78 -8.70 -8.90
N VAL A 41 0.04 -7.94 -9.63
CA VAL A 41 1.17 -8.49 -10.40
C VAL A 41 2.40 -8.77 -9.53
N VAL A 42 2.66 -7.90 -8.55
CA VAL A 42 3.89 -7.95 -7.73
C VAL A 42 3.70 -8.77 -6.45
N TYR A 43 2.47 -8.87 -5.94
CA TYR A 43 2.19 -9.57 -4.70
C TYR A 43 2.37 -11.08 -4.89
N LYS A 44 3.46 -11.59 -4.31
CA LYS A 44 3.71 -13.02 -4.19
C LYS A 44 3.16 -13.49 -2.83
N PRO A 45 2.06 -14.28 -2.80
CA PRO A 45 1.61 -14.87 -1.54
C PRO A 45 2.73 -15.77 -1.01
N MET A 46 2.98 -15.69 0.30
CA MET A 46 3.96 -16.52 0.97
C MET A 46 3.27 -17.56 1.83
N THR A 47 3.89 -18.73 1.95
CA THR A 47 3.47 -19.79 2.87
C THR A 47 3.76 -19.38 4.31
N GLN A 48 3.06 -20.01 5.26
CA GLN A 48 3.32 -19.78 6.69
C GLN A 48 4.79 -20.06 7.04
N LYS A 49 5.38 -21.11 6.46
CA LYS A 49 6.81 -21.44 6.68
C LYS A 49 7.76 -20.35 6.21
N GLU A 50 7.50 -19.77 5.04
CA GLU A 50 8.30 -18.64 4.53
C GLU A 50 8.12 -17.41 5.42
N PHE A 51 6.91 -17.18 5.95
CA PHE A 51 6.64 -16.10 6.90
C PHE A 51 7.44 -16.29 8.19
N ASP A 52 7.34 -17.47 8.80
CA ASP A 52 8.04 -17.80 10.04
C ASP A 52 9.56 -17.65 9.88
N PHE A 53 10.11 -18.12 8.75
CA PHE A 53 11.53 -17.95 8.42
C PHE A 53 11.95 -16.47 8.37
N ILE A 54 11.17 -15.60 7.72
CA ILE A 54 11.46 -14.16 7.66
C ILE A 54 11.38 -13.54 9.05
N GLN A 55 10.40 -13.94 9.86
CA GLN A 55 10.21 -13.40 11.21
C GLN A 55 11.39 -13.77 12.14
N GLU A 56 11.86 -15.01 12.10
CA GLU A 56 13.06 -15.40 12.86
C GLU A 56 14.30 -14.62 12.40
N ARG A 57 14.47 -14.42 11.09
CA ARG A 57 15.59 -13.62 10.56
C ARG A 57 15.53 -12.15 11.00
N ARG A 58 14.34 -11.57 11.10
CA ARG A 58 14.15 -10.17 11.55
C ARG A 58 14.60 -9.96 12.99
N LYS A 59 14.41 -10.93 13.88
CA LYS A 59 14.89 -10.85 15.28
C LYS A 59 16.41 -10.74 15.37
N LEU A 60 17.12 -11.26 14.37
CA LEU A 60 18.59 -11.24 14.30
C LEU A 60 19.15 -9.96 13.66
N SER A 61 18.29 -9.13 13.06
CA SER A 61 18.70 -7.92 12.38
C SER A 61 18.48 -6.70 13.29
N PRO A 62 19.34 -5.65 13.20
CA PRO A 62 19.09 -4.40 13.92
C PRO A 62 17.71 -3.85 13.59
N PRO A 63 17.04 -3.15 14.53
CA PRO A 63 15.75 -2.54 14.26
C PRO A 63 15.86 -1.58 13.08
N LEU A 64 14.86 -1.58 12.20
CA LEU A 64 14.79 -0.62 11.11
C LEU A 64 14.77 0.80 11.72
N PRO A 65 15.50 1.75 11.12
CA PRO A 65 15.46 3.13 11.57
C PRO A 65 14.02 3.65 11.50
N GLU A 66 13.60 4.36 12.56
CA GLU A 66 12.26 4.96 12.62
C GLU A 66 12.07 5.94 11.45
N ILE A 67 11.13 5.61 10.56
CA ILE A 67 10.81 6.39 9.35
C ILE A 67 10.11 7.72 9.70
N THR A 68 9.78 7.94 10.97
CA THR A 68 9.15 9.17 11.52
C THR A 68 10.10 10.37 11.66
N LYS A 69 11.37 10.26 11.25
CA LYS A 69 12.36 11.35 11.30
C LYS A 69 12.86 11.81 9.93
N LEU A 70 11.98 11.84 8.93
CA LEU A 70 12.23 12.49 7.63
C LEU A 70 11.20 13.58 7.37
#